data_AF-A0A812T1G5-F1
#
_entry.id   AF-A0A812T1G5-F1
#
_cell.length_a   1.000
_cell.length_b   1.000
_cell.length_c   1.000
_cell.angle_alpha   90.00
_cell.angle_beta   90.00
_cell.angle_gamma   90.00
#
_symmetry.space_group_name_H-M   'P 1'
#
loop_
_entity.id
_entity.type
_entity.pdbx_description
1 polymer ?
#
loop_
_entity_poly.entity_id
_entity_poly.type
_entity_poly.pdbx_seq_one_letter_code
_entity_poly.pdbx_strand_id
1 'polypeptide(L)'
;MAQGGMIPSAFHCSAAIGACRKRSHWPLAVQMLAFMEQQRSPPNVLCFNLALGCGTTPAAARLLLRTMQQWVLCPDIISFRTALGSCERVADWEEALSLFEEMDMAKVLPDQRCYTALIRALGRQDLWDRALQAFAEMRTGGPTSDQIAYCCTMDVCEKSGHWECSLQLLQTLKEDSLMPDVQSYGSAISACDTGAAWESAVGLLAEMEEAAVVPNAVAASAALSAAETSGAWQVCLALMCSLQQWRLPATALQAASAANALRRVKGQEAAWHLLEAVRDKWRREAGADPSVSDELEGAGWSSPGVLARGAGVAALSKPSGRSSEAILDELSGRLGVRLESVSRLDFPTSGVLPVALGDMASVAFKWIQAQFAARLVEKDYLCLVEGPALGPVGAEGCIELPLRDVAGSMGRSEVVAHGRPARTEFRVLERFAGLQGQGDELMLLRVRLLTGRRHQIRVHFAAIGRHVVGDLTYGRRWQSCLPYCPRLWLHCERIELRDLQGHQFIASAPLPEELEVVLSQLGPIASEAGGADGVEKSENSS
;
A
#
# COMPACT_ATOMS: atom_id res chain seq x y z
N MET A 1 -38.62 -33.13 -6.66
CA MET A 1 -39.33 -33.68 -5.47
C MET A 1 -40.81 -33.32 -5.47
N ALA A 2 -41.21 -32.06 -5.72
CA ALA A 2 -42.63 -31.69 -5.84
C ALA A 2 -43.41 -32.38 -6.97
N GLN A 3 -42.74 -32.75 -8.08
CA GLN A 3 -43.38 -33.47 -9.20
C GLN A 3 -43.64 -34.97 -8.93
N GLY A 4 -43.23 -35.52 -7.77
CA GLY A 4 -43.34 -36.95 -7.44
C GLY A 4 -44.21 -37.29 -6.23
N GLY A 5 -44.96 -36.33 -5.65
CA GLY A 5 -45.90 -36.60 -4.56
C GLY A 5 -45.29 -36.93 -3.18
N MET A 6 -43.97 -36.88 -3.02
CA MET A 6 -43.31 -37.07 -1.71
C MET A 6 -43.29 -35.76 -0.92
N ILE A 7 -43.85 -35.78 0.30
CA ILE A 7 -43.70 -34.70 1.29
C ILE A 7 -42.23 -34.72 1.75
N PRO A 8 -41.42 -33.69 1.46
CA PRO A 8 -40.01 -33.70 1.83
C PRO A 8 -39.88 -33.68 3.35
N SER A 9 -39.31 -34.74 3.92
CA SER A 9 -38.97 -34.74 5.36
C SER A 9 -37.87 -33.71 5.67
N ALA A 10 -37.77 -33.30 6.94
CA ALA A 10 -36.72 -32.39 7.41
C ALA A 10 -35.29 -32.82 7.00
N PHE A 11 -35.05 -34.13 6.84
CA PHE A 11 -33.80 -34.68 6.32
C PHE A 11 -33.52 -34.24 4.87
N HIS A 12 -34.50 -34.32 3.97
CA HIS A 12 -34.33 -33.93 2.57
C HIS A 12 -34.12 -32.42 2.43
N CYS A 13 -34.83 -31.61 3.22
CA CYS A 13 -34.63 -30.16 3.27
C CYS A 13 -33.26 -29.80 3.85
N SER A 14 -32.80 -30.48 4.90
CA SER A 14 -31.45 -30.27 5.47
C SER A 14 -30.33 -30.60 4.47
N ALA A 15 -30.47 -31.69 3.70
CA ALA A 15 -29.51 -32.07 2.66
C ALA A 15 -29.46 -31.02 1.54
N ALA A 16 -30.60 -30.47 1.17
CA ALA A 16 -30.70 -29.46 0.13
C ALA A 16 -30.18 -28.08 0.62
N ILE A 17 -30.41 -27.69 1.88
CA ILE A 17 -29.78 -26.50 2.49
C ILE A 17 -28.25 -26.72 2.57
N GLY A 18 -27.81 -27.94 2.89
CA GLY A 18 -26.39 -28.31 2.86
C GLY A 18 -25.75 -28.19 1.46
N ALA A 19 -26.51 -28.45 0.39
CA ALA A 19 -26.07 -28.19 -0.98
C ALA A 19 -25.99 -26.68 -1.29
N CYS A 20 -26.92 -25.87 -0.74
CA CYS A 20 -26.86 -24.41 -0.82
C CYS A 20 -25.63 -23.84 -0.12
N ARG A 21 -25.22 -24.44 1.02
CA ARG A 21 -24.00 -24.07 1.76
C ARG A 21 -22.75 -24.19 0.89
N LYS A 22 -22.62 -25.30 0.14
CA LYS A 22 -21.48 -25.51 -0.77
C LYS A 22 -21.40 -24.47 -1.90
N ARG A 23 -22.53 -23.86 -2.26
CA ARG A 23 -22.64 -22.84 -3.31
C ARG A 23 -22.79 -21.42 -2.76
N SER A 24 -22.69 -21.22 -1.44
CA SER A 24 -22.91 -19.93 -0.76
C SER A 24 -24.21 -19.22 -1.16
N HIS A 25 -25.28 -19.99 -1.44
CA HIS A 25 -26.52 -19.45 -2.00
C HIS A 25 -27.59 -19.21 -0.91
N TRP A 26 -27.30 -18.23 -0.05
CA TRP A 26 -28.12 -17.85 1.10
C TRP A 26 -29.63 -17.66 0.84
N PRO A 27 -30.08 -16.91 -0.19
CA PRO A 27 -31.51 -16.66 -0.40
C PRO A 27 -32.33 -17.94 -0.60
N LEU A 28 -31.73 -18.95 -1.24
CA LEU A 28 -32.36 -20.24 -1.49
C LEU A 28 -32.49 -21.04 -0.19
N ALA A 29 -31.50 -20.96 0.70
CA ALA A 29 -31.56 -21.58 2.02
C ALA A 29 -32.72 -21.02 2.88
N VAL A 30 -32.95 -19.70 2.84
CA VAL A 30 -34.08 -19.05 3.53
C VAL A 30 -35.41 -19.47 2.92
N GLN A 31 -35.52 -19.49 1.59
CA GLN A 31 -36.73 -19.96 0.91
C GLN A 31 -37.05 -21.41 1.28
N MET A 32 -36.03 -22.25 1.49
CA MET A 32 -36.21 -23.64 1.89
C MET A 32 -36.65 -23.76 3.36
N LEU A 33 -36.18 -22.90 4.26
CA LEU A 33 -36.70 -22.80 5.62
C LEU A 33 -38.17 -22.34 5.63
N ALA A 34 -38.53 -21.34 4.83
CA ALA A 34 -39.92 -20.89 4.68
C ALA A 34 -40.82 -21.98 4.04
N PHE A 35 -40.28 -22.77 3.11
CA PHE A 35 -40.98 -23.91 2.52
C PHE A 35 -41.26 -25.01 3.56
N MET A 36 -40.32 -25.26 4.49
CA MET A 36 -40.55 -26.21 5.59
C MET A 36 -41.71 -25.78 6.50
N GLU A 37 -41.81 -24.47 6.78
CA GLU A 37 -42.92 -23.87 7.53
C GLU A 37 -44.26 -24.06 6.82
N GLN A 38 -44.32 -23.79 5.51
CA GLN A 38 -45.53 -23.98 4.70
C GLN A 38 -46.01 -25.45 4.66
N GLN A 39 -45.07 -26.39 4.69
CA GLN A 39 -45.36 -27.84 4.67
C GLN A 39 -45.61 -28.42 6.08
N ARG A 40 -45.64 -27.59 7.13
CA ARG A 40 -45.78 -28.01 8.54
C ARG A 40 -44.74 -29.05 8.98
N SER A 41 -43.55 -29.02 8.39
CA SER A 41 -42.42 -29.85 8.83
C SER A 41 -41.51 -29.00 9.71
N PRO A 42 -41.40 -29.28 11.03
CA PRO A 42 -40.64 -28.41 11.93
C PRO A 42 -39.14 -28.44 11.56
N PRO A 43 -38.51 -27.27 11.28
CA PRO A 43 -37.06 -27.20 11.13
C PRO A 43 -36.38 -27.56 12.45
N ASN A 44 -35.18 -28.14 12.36
CA ASN A 44 -34.35 -28.43 13.52
C ASN A 44 -33.11 -27.53 13.54
N VAL A 45 -32.33 -27.60 14.63
CA VAL A 45 -31.09 -26.84 14.83
C VAL A 45 -30.12 -26.99 13.64
N LEU A 46 -30.03 -28.20 13.07
CA LEU A 46 -29.18 -28.48 11.91
C LEU A 46 -29.59 -27.66 10.66
N CYS A 47 -30.88 -27.55 10.37
CA CYS A 47 -31.37 -26.76 9.23
C CYS A 47 -30.97 -25.28 9.36
N PHE A 48 -31.10 -24.70 10.56
CA PHE A 48 -30.69 -23.33 10.83
C PHE A 48 -29.17 -23.15 10.78
N ASN A 49 -28.38 -24.07 11.35
CA ASN A 49 -26.91 -24.03 11.29
C ASN A 49 -26.39 -24.14 9.85
N LEU A 50 -27.02 -24.97 9.01
CA LEU A 50 -26.69 -25.08 7.60
C LEU A 50 -27.06 -23.81 6.83
N ALA A 51 -28.18 -23.17 7.15
CA ALA A 51 -28.60 -21.92 6.55
C ALA A 51 -27.66 -20.77 6.95
N LEU A 52 -27.31 -20.64 8.23
CA LEU A 52 -26.31 -19.68 8.74
C LEU A 52 -24.97 -19.84 8.01
N GLY A 53 -24.54 -21.07 7.75
CA GLY A 53 -23.32 -21.38 7.01
C GLY A 53 -23.34 -21.02 5.51
N CYS A 54 -24.47 -20.61 4.92
CA CYS A 54 -24.59 -20.32 3.48
C CYS A 54 -24.02 -18.95 3.06
N GLY A 55 -23.31 -18.23 3.94
CA GLY A 55 -22.74 -16.92 3.64
C GLY A 55 -23.72 -15.77 3.94
N THR A 56 -24.25 -15.73 5.16
CA THR A 56 -25.14 -14.68 5.65
C THR A 56 -24.42 -13.36 5.93
N THR A 57 -25.15 -12.25 5.92
CA THR A 57 -24.72 -11.01 6.58
C THR A 57 -24.94 -11.13 8.09
N PRO A 58 -24.22 -10.37 8.93
CA PRO A 58 -24.41 -10.36 10.39
C PRO A 58 -25.88 -10.15 10.80
N ALA A 59 -26.54 -9.15 10.20
CA ALA A 59 -27.96 -8.88 10.41
C ALA A 59 -28.88 -10.05 10.01
N ALA A 60 -28.57 -10.75 8.92
CA ALA A 60 -29.33 -11.92 8.49
C ALA A 60 -29.08 -13.13 9.42
N ALA A 61 -27.85 -13.30 9.91
CA ALA A 61 -27.53 -14.32 10.91
C ALA A 61 -28.31 -14.09 12.21
N ARG A 62 -28.40 -12.83 12.66
CA ARG A 62 -29.20 -12.43 13.82
C ARG A 62 -30.69 -12.72 13.64
N LEU A 63 -31.24 -12.42 12.47
CA LEU A 63 -32.63 -12.76 12.17
C LEU A 63 -32.87 -14.28 12.25
N LEU A 64 -31.93 -15.09 11.79
CA LEU A 64 -32.04 -16.55 11.93
C LEU A 64 -31.96 -17.03 13.37
N LEU A 65 -31.09 -16.46 14.19
CA LEU A 65 -31.01 -16.82 15.61
C LEU A 65 -32.32 -16.48 16.34
N ARG A 66 -32.92 -15.32 16.04
CA ARG A 66 -34.23 -14.92 16.57
C ARG A 66 -35.36 -15.81 16.08
N THR A 67 -35.39 -16.15 14.79
CA THR A 67 -36.41 -17.09 14.28
C THR A 67 -36.24 -18.47 14.91
N MET A 68 -35.02 -18.96 15.08
CA MET A 68 -34.73 -20.22 15.79
C MET A 68 -35.32 -20.22 17.21
N GLN A 69 -35.19 -19.12 17.96
CA GLN A 69 -35.82 -18.95 19.27
C GLN A 69 -37.36 -18.91 19.22
N GLN A 70 -37.95 -18.30 18.19
CA GLN A 70 -39.42 -18.32 17.98
C GLN A 70 -39.95 -19.74 17.76
N TRP A 71 -39.15 -20.61 17.13
CA TRP A 71 -39.43 -22.04 16.99
C TRP A 71 -39.13 -22.85 18.26
N VAL A 72 -38.82 -22.19 19.39
CA VAL A 72 -38.46 -22.80 20.67
C VAL A 72 -37.21 -23.71 20.56
N LEU A 73 -36.36 -23.46 19.55
CA LEU A 73 -35.09 -24.14 19.39
C LEU A 73 -34.00 -23.33 20.10
N CYS A 74 -33.17 -24.00 20.90
CA CYS A 74 -32.05 -23.36 21.58
C CYS A 74 -30.85 -23.28 20.63
N PRO A 75 -30.35 -22.07 20.29
CA PRO A 75 -29.11 -21.92 19.52
C PRO A 75 -27.96 -22.63 20.22
N ASP A 76 -27.16 -23.37 19.45
CA ASP A 76 -25.99 -24.07 19.97
C ASP A 76 -24.70 -23.30 19.63
N ILE A 77 -23.57 -23.82 20.10
CA ILE A 77 -22.26 -23.22 19.83
C ILE A 77 -21.96 -23.11 18.32
N ILE A 78 -22.51 -24.01 17.50
CA ILE A 78 -22.34 -23.97 16.04
C ILE A 78 -23.15 -22.81 15.45
N SER A 79 -24.37 -22.56 15.95
CA SER A 79 -25.19 -21.40 15.56
C SER A 79 -24.45 -20.09 15.82
N PHE A 80 -23.95 -19.90 17.04
CA PHE A 80 -23.23 -18.68 17.41
C PHE A 80 -21.89 -18.54 16.69
N ARG A 81 -21.11 -19.62 16.59
CA ARG A 81 -19.82 -19.59 15.88
C ARG A 81 -19.97 -19.25 14.40
N THR A 82 -21.02 -19.75 13.74
CA THR A 82 -21.28 -19.41 12.33
C THR A 82 -21.74 -17.96 12.17
N ALA A 83 -22.53 -17.43 13.10
CA ALA A 83 -22.89 -16.01 13.14
C ALA A 83 -21.69 -15.10 13.43
N LEU A 84 -20.81 -15.47 14.36
CA LEU A 84 -19.56 -14.74 14.62
C LEU A 84 -18.62 -14.76 13.41
N GLY A 85 -18.56 -15.88 12.67
CA GLY A 85 -17.80 -15.95 11.43
C GLY A 85 -18.32 -15.02 10.32
N SER A 86 -19.63 -14.71 10.28
CA SER A 86 -20.14 -13.70 9.36
C SER A 86 -19.79 -12.28 9.82
N CYS A 87 -19.77 -12.03 11.13
CA CYS A 87 -19.29 -10.78 11.72
C CYS A 87 -17.81 -10.53 11.44
N GLU A 88 -16.95 -11.55 11.57
CA GLU A 88 -15.53 -11.49 11.21
C GLU A 88 -15.35 -11.04 9.75
N ARG A 89 -16.12 -11.64 8.82
CA ARG A 89 -16.02 -11.33 7.38
C ARG A 89 -16.38 -9.88 7.06
N VAL A 90 -17.43 -9.36 7.70
CA VAL A 90 -17.94 -7.99 7.48
C VAL A 90 -17.24 -6.95 8.37
N ALA A 91 -16.41 -7.40 9.33
CA ALA A 91 -15.75 -6.55 10.34
C ALA A 91 -16.76 -5.77 11.21
N ASP A 92 -17.90 -6.41 11.52
CA ASP A 92 -18.95 -5.85 12.38
C ASP A 92 -18.73 -6.30 13.82
N TRP A 93 -18.01 -5.47 14.58
CA TRP A 93 -17.60 -5.78 15.94
C TRP A 93 -18.71 -5.57 16.97
N GLU A 94 -19.63 -4.63 16.73
CA GLU A 94 -20.77 -4.35 17.61
C GLU A 94 -21.70 -5.56 17.65
N GLU A 95 -21.99 -6.11 16.47
CA GLU A 95 -22.80 -7.31 16.36
C GLU A 95 -22.11 -8.50 17.03
N ALA A 96 -20.79 -8.64 16.84
CA ALA A 96 -20.01 -9.71 17.45
C ALA A 96 -20.04 -9.66 18.99
N LEU A 97 -19.89 -8.49 19.61
CA LEU A 97 -20.01 -8.34 21.06
C LEU A 97 -21.41 -8.66 21.56
N SER A 98 -22.43 -8.15 20.86
CA SER A 98 -23.83 -8.46 21.20
C SER A 98 -24.13 -9.97 21.08
N LEU A 99 -23.53 -10.69 20.13
CA LEU A 99 -23.64 -12.16 20.06
C LEU A 99 -22.98 -12.82 21.28
N PHE A 100 -21.87 -12.30 21.79
CA PHE A 100 -21.22 -12.82 23.00
C PHE A 100 -22.07 -12.62 24.26
N GLU A 101 -22.71 -11.46 24.40
CA GLU A 101 -23.68 -11.21 25.47
C GLU A 101 -24.89 -12.17 25.38
N GLU A 102 -25.40 -12.41 24.17
CA GLU A 102 -26.47 -13.39 23.93
C GLU A 102 -26.04 -14.82 24.25
N MET A 103 -24.78 -15.20 23.97
CA MET A 103 -24.22 -16.51 24.36
C MET A 103 -24.21 -16.68 25.88
N ASP A 104 -23.81 -15.65 26.62
CA ASP A 104 -23.79 -15.67 28.09
C ASP A 104 -25.22 -15.78 28.66
N MET A 105 -26.16 -14.98 28.15
CA MET A 105 -27.59 -15.09 28.51
C MET A 105 -28.18 -16.48 28.20
N ALA A 106 -27.77 -17.08 27.07
CA ALA A 106 -28.18 -18.43 26.67
C ALA A 106 -27.41 -19.54 27.41
N LYS A 107 -26.45 -19.19 28.29
CA LYS A 107 -25.56 -20.11 29.01
C LYS A 107 -24.78 -21.05 28.08
N VAL A 108 -24.43 -20.58 26.88
CA VAL A 108 -23.60 -21.29 25.91
C VAL A 108 -22.17 -20.79 26.04
N LEU A 109 -21.26 -21.67 26.47
CA LEU A 109 -19.86 -21.29 26.64
C LEU A 109 -19.18 -21.06 25.27
N PRO A 110 -18.55 -19.90 25.04
CA PRO A 110 -17.80 -19.64 23.80
C PRO A 110 -16.56 -20.54 23.69
N ASP A 111 -16.30 -21.05 22.48
CA ASP A 111 -15.09 -21.80 22.16
C ASP A 111 -13.96 -20.88 21.67
N GLN A 112 -12.76 -21.45 21.48
CA GLN A 112 -11.57 -20.75 20.97
C GLN A 112 -11.84 -20.01 19.66
N ARG A 113 -12.72 -20.58 18.80
CA ARG A 113 -13.01 -20.01 17.48
C ARG A 113 -13.97 -18.82 17.58
N CYS A 114 -14.89 -18.82 18.54
CA CYS A 114 -15.71 -17.65 18.86
C CYS A 114 -14.81 -16.46 19.27
N TYR A 115 -13.87 -16.68 20.20
CA TYR A 115 -12.94 -15.62 20.65
C TYR A 115 -12.03 -15.15 19.52
N THR A 116 -11.47 -16.06 18.73
CA THR A 116 -10.63 -15.70 17.57
C THR A 116 -11.40 -14.84 16.56
N ALA A 117 -12.66 -15.18 16.27
CA ALA A 117 -13.51 -14.40 15.36
C ALA A 117 -13.79 -12.99 15.90
N LEU A 118 -14.06 -12.87 17.21
CA LEU A 118 -14.25 -11.58 17.88
C LEU A 118 -13.00 -10.71 17.83
N ILE A 119 -11.83 -11.25 18.21
CA ILE A 119 -10.53 -10.56 18.19
C ILE A 119 -10.23 -10.04 16.78
N ARG A 120 -10.47 -10.85 15.74
CA ARG A 120 -10.26 -10.43 14.35
C ARG A 120 -11.24 -9.36 13.88
N ALA A 121 -12.50 -9.44 14.30
CA ALA A 121 -13.50 -8.41 13.97
C ALA A 121 -13.11 -7.06 14.60
N LEU A 122 -12.68 -7.07 15.87
CA LEU A 122 -12.19 -5.89 16.60
C LEU A 122 -10.91 -5.32 15.95
N GLY A 123 -9.96 -6.19 15.60
CA GLY A 123 -8.70 -5.77 14.98
C GLY A 123 -8.83 -5.13 13.61
N ARG A 124 -9.88 -5.46 12.84
CA ARG A 124 -10.17 -4.79 11.55
C ARG A 124 -10.65 -3.36 11.71
N GLN A 125 -11.10 -2.99 12.91
CA GLN A 125 -11.64 -1.67 13.26
C GLN A 125 -10.71 -0.91 14.21
N ASP A 126 -9.46 -1.39 14.37
CA ASP A 126 -8.41 -0.77 15.18
C ASP A 126 -8.76 -0.67 16.69
N LEU A 127 -9.66 -1.54 17.18
CA LEU A 127 -10.07 -1.63 18.59
C LEU A 127 -9.20 -2.63 19.36
N TRP A 128 -7.90 -2.33 19.45
CA TRP A 128 -6.88 -3.21 20.03
C TRP A 128 -7.06 -3.44 21.54
N ASP A 129 -7.53 -2.43 22.27
CA ASP A 129 -7.79 -2.46 23.71
C ASP A 129 -8.86 -3.52 24.04
N ARG A 130 -9.96 -3.51 23.29
CA ARG A 130 -11.05 -4.49 23.41
C ARG A 130 -10.62 -5.88 22.96
N ALA A 131 -9.75 -5.96 21.94
CA ALA A 131 -9.20 -7.24 21.50
C ALA A 131 -8.34 -7.89 22.59
N LEU A 132 -7.51 -7.10 23.28
CA LEU A 132 -6.72 -7.56 24.44
C LEU A 132 -7.63 -7.96 25.61
N GLN A 133 -8.70 -7.21 25.88
CA GLN A 133 -9.67 -7.58 26.91
C GLN A 133 -10.34 -8.93 26.59
N ALA A 134 -10.83 -9.12 25.37
CA ALA A 134 -11.45 -10.38 24.95
C ALA A 134 -10.46 -11.56 25.05
N PHE A 135 -9.19 -11.33 24.74
CA PHE A 135 -8.13 -12.34 24.91
C PHE A 135 -7.85 -12.65 26.38
N ALA A 136 -7.82 -11.63 27.25
CA ALA A 136 -7.65 -11.82 28.69
C ALA A 136 -8.83 -12.60 29.30
N GLU A 137 -10.07 -12.29 28.90
CA GLU A 137 -11.27 -13.02 29.31
C GLU A 137 -11.21 -14.50 28.91
N MET A 138 -10.75 -14.79 27.68
CA MET A 138 -10.52 -16.16 27.23
C MET A 138 -9.52 -16.89 28.13
N ARG A 139 -8.43 -16.23 28.55
CA ARG A 139 -7.41 -16.82 29.44
C ARG A 139 -7.90 -17.04 30.87
N THR A 140 -8.68 -16.11 31.43
CA THR A 140 -9.08 -16.17 32.86
C THR A 140 -10.34 -17.00 33.12
N GLY A 141 -11.26 -17.08 32.15
CA GLY A 141 -12.55 -17.73 32.33
C GLY A 141 -13.08 -18.50 31.12
N GLY A 142 -12.32 -18.53 30.02
CA GLY A 142 -12.71 -19.17 28.77
C GLY A 142 -12.01 -20.52 28.52
N PRO A 143 -12.09 -21.03 27.28
CA PRO A 143 -11.38 -22.24 26.86
C PRO A 143 -9.86 -22.02 26.87
N THR A 144 -9.07 -23.10 26.95
CA THR A 144 -7.61 -23.02 26.90
C THR A 144 -7.17 -22.21 25.68
N SER A 145 -6.37 -21.17 25.89
CA SER A 145 -5.79 -20.37 24.81
C SER A 145 -5.00 -21.28 23.87
N ASP A 146 -5.27 -21.16 22.57
CA ASP A 146 -4.46 -21.82 21.54
C ASP A 146 -3.49 -20.84 20.90
N GLN A 147 -2.52 -21.38 20.16
CA GLN A 147 -1.53 -20.59 19.43
C GLN A 147 -2.18 -19.60 18.45
N ILE A 148 -3.32 -19.96 17.86
CA ILE A 148 -4.03 -19.13 16.88
C ILE A 148 -4.54 -17.85 17.54
N ALA A 149 -5.14 -17.94 18.73
CA ALA A 149 -5.64 -16.78 19.45
C ALA A 149 -4.51 -15.81 19.82
N TYR A 150 -3.35 -16.32 20.25
CA TYR A 150 -2.15 -15.50 20.48
C TYR A 150 -1.68 -14.79 19.21
N CYS A 151 -1.49 -15.52 18.10
CA CYS A 151 -1.11 -14.93 16.80
C CYS A 151 -2.10 -13.86 16.35
N CYS A 152 -3.40 -14.12 16.45
CA CYS A 152 -4.42 -13.14 16.07
C CYS A 152 -4.34 -11.88 16.92
N THR A 153 -4.12 -12.02 18.22
CA THR A 153 -4.02 -10.86 19.14
C THR A 153 -2.73 -10.07 18.89
N MET A 154 -1.62 -10.75 18.62
CA MET A 154 -0.36 -10.12 18.18
C MET A 154 -0.52 -9.36 16.86
N ASP A 155 -1.22 -9.94 15.87
CA ASP A 155 -1.53 -9.29 14.58
C ASP A 155 -2.38 -8.01 14.77
N VAL A 156 -3.29 -8.00 15.76
CA VAL A 156 -4.05 -6.78 16.11
C VAL A 156 -3.12 -5.73 16.70
N CYS A 157 -2.27 -6.12 17.67
CA CYS A 157 -1.31 -5.21 18.29
C CYS A 157 -0.34 -4.60 17.27
N GLU A 158 0.16 -5.41 16.32
CA GLU A 158 0.99 -4.97 15.20
C GLU A 158 0.32 -3.84 14.41
N LYS A 159 -0.91 -4.09 13.94
CA LYS A 159 -1.66 -3.15 13.08
C LYS A 159 -1.98 -1.84 13.77
N SER A 160 -2.20 -1.90 15.09
CA SER A 160 -2.49 -0.73 15.92
C SER A 160 -1.22 -0.04 16.45
N GLY A 161 -0.02 -0.53 16.12
CA GLY A 161 1.27 0.07 16.51
C GLY A 161 1.72 -0.20 17.94
N HIS A 162 1.07 -1.13 18.66
CA HIS A 162 1.40 -1.50 20.04
C HIS A 162 2.38 -2.67 20.08
N TRP A 163 3.61 -2.41 19.66
CA TRP A 163 4.64 -3.44 19.52
C TRP A 163 5.06 -4.04 20.86
N GLU A 164 5.04 -3.27 21.96
CA GLU A 164 5.36 -3.77 23.30
C GLU A 164 4.36 -4.84 23.75
N CYS A 165 3.06 -4.62 23.49
CA CYS A 165 2.00 -5.59 23.79
C CYS A 165 2.19 -6.88 23.00
N SER A 166 2.59 -6.79 21.73
CA SER A 166 2.88 -7.97 20.89
C SER A 166 4.04 -8.80 21.45
N LEU A 167 5.12 -8.14 21.91
CA LEU A 167 6.25 -8.81 22.55
C LEU A 167 5.86 -9.48 23.87
N GLN A 168 5.06 -8.81 24.70
CA GLN A 168 4.55 -9.37 25.96
C GLN A 168 3.68 -10.61 25.71
N LEU A 169 2.83 -10.58 24.69
CA LEU A 169 2.00 -11.73 24.28
C LEU A 169 2.85 -12.91 23.83
N LEU A 170 3.95 -12.67 23.10
CA LEU A 170 4.88 -13.73 22.70
C LEU A 170 5.58 -14.36 23.92
N GLN A 171 5.97 -13.57 24.91
CA GLN A 171 6.54 -14.10 26.16
C GLN A 171 5.50 -14.90 26.96
N THR A 172 4.28 -14.37 27.06
CA THR A 172 3.16 -15.06 27.73
C THR A 172 2.83 -16.40 27.06
N LEU A 173 2.90 -16.48 25.72
CA LEU A 173 2.73 -17.73 24.97
C LEU A 173 3.74 -18.79 25.42
N LYS A 174 5.01 -18.39 25.63
CA LYS A 174 6.07 -19.28 26.11
C LYS A 174 5.86 -19.71 27.57
N GLU A 175 5.43 -18.77 28.43
CA GLU A 175 5.08 -19.05 29.83
C GLU A 175 3.92 -20.04 29.95
N ASP A 176 2.93 -19.95 29.06
CA ASP A 176 1.83 -20.90 28.93
C ASP A 176 2.29 -22.27 28.34
N SER A 177 3.60 -22.48 28.18
CA SER A 177 4.23 -23.70 27.65
C SER A 177 3.81 -24.07 26.23
N LEU A 178 3.38 -23.09 25.44
CA LEU A 178 3.14 -23.24 24.01
C LEU A 178 4.43 -22.94 23.24
N MET A 179 4.70 -23.70 22.18
CA MET A 179 5.86 -23.46 21.33
C MET A 179 5.53 -22.39 20.29
N PRO A 180 6.19 -21.22 20.29
CA PRO A 180 5.97 -20.22 19.25
C PRO A 180 6.43 -20.77 17.89
N ASP A 181 5.62 -20.51 16.87
CA ASP A 181 5.86 -20.93 15.49
C ASP A 181 6.33 -19.74 14.64
N VAL A 182 6.56 -20.01 13.35
CA VAL A 182 6.96 -18.99 12.37
C VAL A 182 5.97 -17.81 12.34
N GLN A 183 4.67 -18.06 12.52
CA GLN A 183 3.66 -17.01 12.53
C GLN A 183 3.77 -16.14 13.78
N SER A 184 3.88 -16.76 14.96
CA SER A 184 4.00 -16.08 16.26
C SER A 184 5.19 -15.10 16.27
N TYR A 185 6.37 -15.59 15.85
CA TYR A 185 7.55 -14.73 15.73
C TYR A 185 7.41 -13.71 14.61
N GLY A 186 6.84 -14.08 13.47
CA GLY A 186 6.63 -13.18 12.34
C GLY A 186 5.78 -11.96 12.68
N SER A 187 4.67 -12.15 13.42
CA SER A 187 3.81 -11.08 13.90
C SER A 187 4.51 -10.18 14.92
N ALA A 188 5.29 -10.77 15.85
CA ALA A 188 6.05 -10.01 16.84
C ALA A 188 7.18 -9.16 16.20
N ILE A 189 7.91 -9.73 15.24
CA ILE A 189 8.97 -9.02 14.50
C ILE A 189 8.37 -7.94 13.60
N SER A 190 7.23 -8.20 12.96
CA SER A 190 6.50 -7.19 12.17
C SER A 190 5.99 -6.05 13.04
N ALA A 191 5.56 -6.34 14.27
CA ALA A 191 5.21 -5.30 15.23
C ALA A 191 6.43 -4.45 15.63
N CYS A 192 7.63 -5.04 15.75
CA CYS A 192 8.84 -4.27 16.04
C CYS A 192 9.18 -3.24 14.94
N ASP A 193 8.79 -3.48 13.68
CA ASP A 193 8.96 -2.50 12.59
C ASP A 193 8.13 -1.24 12.82
N THR A 194 6.89 -1.36 13.32
CA THR A 194 6.04 -0.20 13.61
C THR A 194 6.59 0.64 14.77
N GLY A 195 7.25 -0.01 15.74
CA GLY A 195 7.94 0.63 16.86
C GLY A 195 9.39 1.07 16.59
N ALA A 196 9.96 0.79 15.41
CA ALA A 196 11.39 0.93 15.11
C ALA A 196 12.32 0.21 16.13
N ALA A 197 11.82 -0.84 16.79
CA ALA A 197 12.53 -1.61 17.83
C ALA A 197 13.40 -2.72 17.20
N TRP A 198 14.42 -2.32 16.43
CA TRP A 198 15.25 -3.26 15.66
C TRP A 198 16.05 -4.23 16.54
N GLU A 199 16.43 -3.84 17.75
CA GLU A 199 17.19 -4.70 18.69
C GLU A 199 16.34 -5.91 19.10
N SER A 200 15.08 -5.67 19.47
CA SER A 200 14.11 -6.72 19.77
C SER A 200 13.85 -7.59 18.54
N ALA A 201 13.69 -7.00 17.35
CA ALA A 201 13.48 -7.75 16.12
C ALA A 201 14.64 -8.71 15.80
N VAL A 202 15.88 -8.26 15.95
CA VAL A 202 17.09 -9.11 15.74
C VAL A 202 17.22 -10.16 16.83
N GLY A 203 16.94 -9.80 18.10
CA GLY A 203 16.92 -10.75 19.21
C GLY A 203 15.92 -11.88 18.99
N LEU A 204 14.72 -11.56 18.50
CA LEU A 204 13.71 -12.55 18.14
C LEU A 204 14.14 -13.44 16.98
N LEU A 205 14.83 -12.90 15.96
CA LEU A 205 15.37 -13.71 14.86
C LEU A 205 16.45 -14.70 15.36
N ALA A 206 17.31 -14.27 16.29
CA ALA A 206 18.28 -15.17 16.91
C ALA A 206 17.59 -16.25 17.75
N GLU A 207 16.56 -15.88 18.52
CA GLU A 207 15.76 -16.83 19.29
C GLU A 207 15.03 -17.85 18.40
N MET A 208 14.53 -17.43 17.23
CA MET A 208 13.96 -18.35 16.23
C MET A 208 14.99 -19.41 15.81
N GLU A 209 16.24 -19.03 15.54
CA GLU A 209 17.30 -19.97 15.19
C GLU A 209 17.60 -20.95 16.33
N GLU A 210 17.69 -20.46 17.57
CA GLU A 210 17.92 -21.30 18.76
C GLU A 210 16.77 -22.29 18.98
N ALA A 211 15.53 -21.87 18.69
CA ALA A 211 14.35 -22.71 18.73
C ALA A 211 14.20 -23.63 17.50
N ALA A 212 15.17 -23.66 16.58
CA ALA A 212 15.14 -24.40 15.32
C ALA A 212 13.96 -24.04 14.39
N VAL A 213 13.45 -22.81 14.51
CA VAL A 213 12.40 -22.24 13.66
C VAL A 213 13.07 -21.36 12.61
N VAL A 214 13.00 -21.75 11.33
CA VAL A 214 13.64 -20.97 10.26
C VAL A 214 12.83 -19.68 10.01
N PRO A 215 13.46 -18.48 10.09
CA PRO A 215 12.80 -17.23 9.73
C PRO A 215 12.27 -17.25 8.30
N ASN A 216 11.15 -16.57 8.05
CA ASN A 216 10.63 -16.41 6.69
C ASN A 216 11.02 -15.04 6.10
N ALA A 217 10.75 -14.84 4.81
CA ALA A 217 11.06 -13.60 4.12
C ALA A 217 10.34 -12.37 4.71
N VAL A 218 9.16 -12.55 5.30
CA VAL A 218 8.37 -11.47 5.91
C VAL A 218 9.07 -10.97 7.18
N ALA A 219 9.40 -11.87 8.11
CA ALA A 219 10.11 -11.55 9.34
C ALA A 219 11.46 -10.87 9.06
N ALA A 220 12.23 -11.39 8.10
CA ALA A 220 13.49 -10.78 7.72
C ALA A 220 13.32 -9.38 7.08
N SER A 221 12.25 -9.17 6.30
CA SER A 221 11.94 -7.85 5.72
C SER A 221 11.55 -6.84 6.79
N ALA A 222 10.73 -7.25 7.77
CA ALA A 222 10.35 -6.41 8.90
C ALA A 222 11.55 -6.01 9.76
N ALA A 223 12.44 -6.95 10.09
CA ALA A 223 13.67 -6.64 10.85
C ALA A 223 14.61 -5.70 10.08
N LEU A 224 14.74 -5.88 8.75
CA LEU A 224 15.52 -4.98 7.90
C LEU A 224 14.91 -3.57 7.83
N SER A 225 13.59 -3.46 7.74
CA SER A 225 12.87 -2.19 7.75
C SER A 225 13.03 -1.47 9.10
N ALA A 226 12.89 -2.18 10.22
CA ALA A 226 13.11 -1.65 11.56
C ALA A 226 14.55 -1.11 11.74
N ALA A 227 15.53 -1.83 11.20
CA ALA A 227 16.92 -1.40 11.21
C ALA A 227 17.18 -0.21 10.28
N GLU A 228 16.49 -0.13 9.13
CA GLU A 228 16.56 1.00 8.19
C GLU A 228 16.01 2.29 8.82
N THR A 229 14.86 2.22 9.50
CA THR A 229 14.26 3.39 10.16
C THR A 229 15.16 3.94 11.25
N SER A 230 15.86 3.04 11.96
CA SER A 230 16.83 3.38 13.02
C SER A 230 18.22 3.74 12.52
N GLY A 231 18.51 3.57 11.21
CA GLY A 231 19.81 3.88 10.61
C GLY A 231 20.94 2.89 10.95
N ALA A 232 20.60 1.70 11.48
CA ALA A 232 21.55 0.66 11.87
C ALA A 232 22.07 -0.14 10.66
N TRP A 233 22.82 0.52 9.77
CA TRP A 233 23.26 -0.07 8.51
C TRP A 233 24.12 -1.34 8.66
N GLN A 234 24.93 -1.44 9.73
CA GLN A 234 25.72 -2.65 10.01
C GLN A 234 24.84 -3.87 10.25
N VAL A 235 23.73 -3.66 10.96
CA VAL A 235 22.73 -4.70 11.24
C VAL A 235 22.02 -5.10 9.96
N CYS A 236 21.66 -4.12 9.11
CA CYS A 236 21.10 -4.43 7.80
C CYS A 236 22.05 -5.31 6.95
N LEU A 237 23.34 -5.01 6.93
CA LEU A 237 24.33 -5.84 6.22
C LEU A 237 24.47 -7.24 6.84
N ALA A 238 24.49 -7.34 8.17
CA ALA A 238 24.53 -8.62 8.87
C ALA A 238 23.29 -9.47 8.54
N LEU A 239 22.10 -8.89 8.58
CA LEU A 239 20.85 -9.56 8.20
C LEU A 239 20.86 -10.01 6.73
N MET A 240 21.40 -9.19 5.82
CA MET A 240 21.59 -9.59 4.41
C MET A 240 22.53 -10.79 4.26
N CYS A 241 23.51 -10.95 5.14
CA CYS A 241 24.33 -12.16 5.23
C CYS A 241 23.57 -13.35 5.82
N SER A 242 22.80 -13.15 6.89
CA SER A 242 21.96 -14.20 7.50
C SER A 242 20.92 -14.76 6.55
N LEU A 243 20.32 -13.93 5.67
CA LEU A 243 19.44 -14.40 4.59
C LEU A 243 20.08 -15.51 3.74
N GLN A 244 21.40 -15.44 3.51
CA GLN A 244 22.13 -16.47 2.77
C GLN A 244 22.23 -17.78 3.54
N GLN A 245 22.46 -17.68 4.86
CA GLN A 245 22.54 -18.83 5.77
C GLN A 245 21.19 -19.55 5.85
N TRP A 246 20.09 -18.79 5.92
CA TRP A 246 18.72 -19.33 5.87
C TRP A 246 18.28 -19.79 4.48
N ARG A 247 19.14 -19.64 3.46
CA ARG A 247 18.83 -19.97 2.05
C ARG A 247 17.57 -19.25 1.53
N LEU A 248 17.31 -18.04 2.03
CA LEU A 248 16.23 -17.21 1.55
C LEU A 248 16.74 -16.29 0.42
N PRO A 249 16.05 -16.23 -0.74
CA PRO A 249 16.41 -15.30 -1.79
C PRO A 249 16.15 -13.86 -1.30
N ALA A 250 17.18 -13.01 -1.38
CA ALA A 250 17.04 -11.60 -1.03
C ALA A 250 16.04 -10.95 -1.99
N THR A 251 15.00 -10.32 -1.45
CA THR A 251 14.02 -9.58 -2.26
C THR A 251 14.56 -8.18 -2.60
N ALA A 252 13.97 -7.55 -3.61
CA ALA A 252 14.32 -6.18 -3.98
C ALA A 252 14.12 -5.18 -2.83
N LEU A 253 13.08 -5.36 -2.02
CA LEU A 253 12.77 -4.50 -0.88
C LEU A 253 13.80 -4.68 0.25
N GLN A 254 14.21 -5.92 0.55
CA GLN A 254 15.25 -6.19 1.55
C GLN A 254 16.59 -5.54 1.16
N ALA A 255 17.00 -5.70 -0.11
CA ALA A 255 18.19 -5.06 -0.64
C ALA A 255 18.09 -3.53 -0.58
N ALA A 256 16.91 -2.99 -0.91
CA ALA A 256 16.66 -1.55 -0.89
C ALA A 256 16.71 -0.96 0.52
N SER A 257 16.15 -1.64 1.53
CA SER A 257 16.21 -1.19 2.92
C SER A 257 17.64 -1.10 3.43
N ALA A 258 18.45 -2.13 3.16
CA ALA A 258 19.87 -2.12 3.50
C ALA A 258 20.62 -1.01 2.75
N ALA A 259 20.34 -0.83 1.46
CA ALA A 259 20.93 0.25 0.65
C ALA A 259 20.53 1.64 1.14
N ASN A 260 19.28 1.86 1.54
CA ASN A 260 18.82 3.15 2.05
C ASN A 260 19.45 3.47 3.41
N ALA A 261 19.58 2.48 4.31
CA ALA A 261 20.27 2.65 5.59
C ALA A 261 21.75 3.04 5.35
N LEU A 262 22.43 2.35 4.44
CA LEU A 262 23.81 2.63 4.06
C LEU A 262 23.95 4.01 3.40
N ARG A 263 23.03 4.38 2.52
CA ARG A 263 23.00 5.67 1.81
C ARG A 263 23.01 6.85 2.78
N ARG A 264 22.20 6.77 3.85
CA ARG A 264 22.08 7.84 4.85
C ARG A 264 23.36 8.09 5.64
N VAL A 265 24.17 7.05 5.86
CA VAL A 265 25.35 7.12 6.74
C VAL A 265 26.67 7.17 5.98
N LYS A 266 26.79 6.43 4.87
CA LYS A 266 28.02 6.26 4.07
C LYS A 266 27.95 6.93 2.69
N GLY A 267 26.79 7.46 2.29
CA GLY A 267 26.60 8.12 0.99
C GLY A 267 26.06 7.19 -0.10
N GLN A 268 25.71 7.78 -1.25
CA GLN A 268 25.03 7.09 -2.35
C GLN A 268 25.88 6.01 -3.02
N GLU A 269 27.19 6.23 -3.18
CA GLU A 269 28.09 5.24 -3.82
C GLU A 269 28.14 3.91 -3.07
N ALA A 270 28.18 3.94 -1.74
CA ALA A 270 28.16 2.73 -0.93
C ALA A 270 26.85 1.94 -1.13
N ALA A 271 25.72 2.64 -1.25
CA ALA A 271 24.42 2.03 -1.53
C ALA A 271 24.36 1.39 -2.92
N TRP A 272 24.94 2.04 -3.93
CA TRP A 272 25.06 1.48 -5.28
C TRP A 272 25.90 0.20 -5.29
N HIS A 273 27.06 0.20 -4.65
CA HIS A 273 27.92 -0.99 -4.56
C HIS A 273 27.20 -2.18 -3.90
N LEU A 274 26.43 -1.94 -2.83
CA LEU A 274 25.63 -2.99 -2.20
C LEU A 274 24.59 -3.55 -3.17
N LEU A 275 23.81 -2.68 -3.82
CA LEU A 275 22.79 -3.12 -4.76
C LEU A 275 23.40 -3.88 -5.94
N GLU A 276 24.53 -3.42 -6.49
CA GLU A 276 25.24 -4.10 -7.58
C GLU A 276 25.70 -5.50 -7.18
N ALA A 277 26.25 -5.67 -5.98
CA ALA A 277 26.64 -6.98 -5.46
C ALA A 277 25.42 -7.93 -5.32
N VAL A 278 24.28 -7.41 -4.87
CA VAL A 278 23.03 -8.18 -4.77
C VAL A 278 22.47 -8.52 -6.16
N ARG A 279 22.51 -7.59 -7.11
CA ARG A 279 22.12 -7.80 -8.50
C ARG A 279 22.92 -8.90 -9.16
N ASP A 280 24.24 -8.89 -8.98
CA ASP A 280 25.13 -9.90 -9.57
C ASP A 280 24.89 -11.28 -8.94
N LYS A 281 24.41 -11.33 -7.70
CA LYS A 281 23.91 -12.56 -7.09
C LYS A 281 22.59 -13.01 -7.73
N TRP A 282 21.60 -12.14 -7.89
CA TRP A 282 20.34 -12.49 -8.57
C TRP A 282 20.57 -12.99 -10.00
N ARG A 283 21.50 -12.39 -10.75
CA ARG A 283 21.90 -12.86 -12.08
C ARG A 283 22.45 -14.28 -12.06
N ARG A 284 23.32 -14.60 -11.09
CA ARG A 284 23.86 -15.96 -10.93
C ARG A 284 22.79 -16.98 -10.56
N GLU A 285 21.83 -16.60 -9.73
CA GLU A 285 20.72 -17.46 -9.30
C GLU A 285 19.68 -17.70 -10.40
N ALA A 286 19.43 -16.70 -11.24
CA ALA A 286 18.48 -16.79 -12.35
C ALA A 286 19.00 -17.61 -13.55
N GLY A 287 20.31 -17.82 -13.66
CA GLY A 287 20.93 -18.48 -14.81
C GLY A 287 20.87 -17.62 -16.08
N ALA A 288 20.82 -18.26 -17.26
CA ALA A 288 20.62 -17.57 -18.54
C ALA A 288 19.15 -17.16 -18.68
N ASP A 289 18.76 -16.06 -18.03
CA ASP A 289 17.42 -15.49 -18.15
C ASP A 289 17.25 -14.88 -19.56
N PRO A 290 16.26 -15.31 -20.37
CA PRO A 290 16.03 -14.79 -21.72
C PRO A 290 15.63 -13.31 -21.75
N SER A 291 15.36 -12.66 -20.60
CA SER A 291 15.21 -11.20 -20.50
C SER A 291 16.54 -10.42 -20.48
N VAL A 292 17.67 -11.14 -20.45
CA VAL A 292 19.04 -10.60 -20.41
C VAL A 292 19.63 -10.42 -21.82
N SER A 293 19.02 -10.96 -22.87
CA SER A 293 19.53 -10.77 -24.21
C SER A 293 19.24 -9.35 -24.70
N ASP A 294 20.30 -8.63 -25.08
CA ASP A 294 20.25 -7.40 -25.88
C ASP A 294 19.51 -7.62 -27.24
N GLU A 295 19.21 -8.88 -27.56
CA GLU A 295 18.53 -9.41 -28.75
C GLU A 295 17.00 -9.25 -28.72
N LEU A 296 16.52 -8.07 -28.31
CA LEU A 296 15.23 -7.57 -28.79
C LEU A 296 15.42 -6.72 -30.04
N GLU A 297 16.40 -7.09 -30.87
CA GLU A 297 16.60 -6.56 -32.21
C GLU A 297 15.54 -7.17 -33.14
N GLY A 298 14.42 -6.47 -33.30
CA GLY A 298 13.36 -6.84 -34.24
C GLY A 298 11.92 -6.60 -33.77
N ALA A 299 11.70 -6.41 -32.46
CA ALA A 299 10.40 -5.97 -31.95
C ALA A 299 10.19 -4.48 -32.28
N GLY A 300 8.93 -4.05 -32.45
CA GLY A 300 8.52 -2.71 -32.88
C GLY A 300 8.88 -1.55 -31.93
N TRP A 301 10.10 -1.52 -31.40
CA TRP A 301 10.68 -0.49 -30.52
C TRP A 301 10.78 0.89 -31.19
N SER A 302 10.69 0.96 -32.52
CA SER A 302 10.55 2.21 -33.28
C SER A 302 9.15 2.84 -33.17
N SER A 303 8.28 2.31 -32.32
CA SER A 303 6.90 2.79 -32.16
C SER A 303 6.84 4.17 -31.49
N PRO A 304 5.85 5.00 -31.86
CA PRO A 304 5.57 6.25 -31.14
C PRO A 304 5.25 5.92 -29.67
N GLY A 305 6.04 6.46 -28.76
CA GLY A 305 5.86 6.28 -27.31
C GLY A 305 7.01 5.59 -26.59
N VAL A 306 7.97 4.97 -27.27
CA VAL A 306 9.23 4.54 -26.62
C VAL A 306 10.23 5.69 -26.65
N LEU A 307 10.69 6.12 -25.48
CA LEU A 307 11.61 7.26 -25.32
C LEU A 307 13.07 6.82 -25.29
N ALA A 308 13.37 5.71 -24.60
CA ALA A 308 14.72 5.17 -24.48
C ALA A 308 14.69 3.67 -24.11
N ARG A 309 15.78 2.94 -24.41
CA ARG A 309 16.00 1.55 -24.00
C ARG A 309 17.36 1.39 -23.33
N GLY A 310 17.44 0.48 -22.36
CA GLY A 310 18.66 0.02 -21.74
C GLY A 310 18.56 -1.46 -21.40
N ALA A 311 19.62 -2.05 -20.84
CA ALA A 311 19.58 -3.45 -20.46
C ALA A 311 18.50 -3.69 -19.37
N GLY A 312 17.50 -4.52 -19.67
CA GLY A 312 16.40 -4.83 -18.74
C GLY A 312 15.43 -3.69 -18.43
N VAL A 313 15.55 -2.52 -19.08
CA VAL A 313 14.71 -1.34 -18.81
C VAL A 313 14.30 -0.64 -20.11
N ALA A 314 13.07 -0.13 -20.14
CA ALA A 314 12.64 0.82 -21.16
C ALA A 314 11.97 2.04 -20.51
N ALA A 315 11.98 3.16 -21.21
CA ALA A 315 11.25 4.36 -20.83
C ALA A 315 10.18 4.65 -21.88
N LEU A 316 8.95 4.85 -21.41
CA LEU A 316 7.78 5.10 -22.25
C LEU A 316 7.26 6.51 -22.04
N SER A 317 6.70 7.12 -23.09
CA SER A 317 5.94 8.35 -23.00
C SER A 317 4.51 8.02 -22.59
N LYS A 318 4.12 8.48 -21.41
CA LYS A 318 2.75 8.35 -20.91
C LYS A 318 1.94 9.60 -21.30
N PRO A 319 0.93 9.47 -22.19
CA PRO A 319 -0.04 10.55 -22.41
C PRO A 319 -0.96 10.70 -21.19
N SER A 320 -1.52 11.89 -21.00
CA SER A 320 -2.49 12.13 -19.93
C SER A 320 -3.81 11.38 -20.17
N GLY A 321 -4.47 10.96 -19.09
CA GLY A 321 -5.81 10.38 -19.18
C GLY A 321 -5.84 8.92 -19.62
N ARG A 322 -4.67 8.28 -19.79
CA ARG A 322 -4.54 6.82 -19.88
C ARG A 322 -3.93 6.28 -18.58
N SER A 323 -4.42 5.13 -18.13
CA SER A 323 -3.80 4.43 -17.01
C SER A 323 -2.48 3.81 -17.45
N SER A 324 -1.55 3.66 -16.50
CA SER A 324 -0.26 3.01 -16.77
C SER A 324 -0.46 1.56 -17.20
N GLU A 325 -1.42 0.85 -16.59
CA GLU A 325 -1.73 -0.55 -16.94
C GLU A 325 -2.18 -0.69 -18.40
N ALA A 326 -3.06 0.19 -18.88
CA ALA A 326 -3.58 0.12 -20.25
C ALA A 326 -2.49 0.35 -21.32
N ILE A 327 -1.45 1.12 -21.00
CA ILE A 327 -0.31 1.35 -21.90
C ILE A 327 0.61 0.12 -21.91
N LEU A 328 0.84 -0.49 -20.74
CA LEU A 328 1.68 -1.67 -20.60
C LEU A 328 1.07 -2.88 -21.30
N ASP A 329 -0.24 -3.10 -21.17
CA ASP A 329 -0.93 -4.22 -21.83
C ASP A 329 -0.86 -4.09 -23.37
N GLU A 330 -1.11 -2.90 -23.90
CA GLU A 330 -1.03 -2.61 -25.34
C GLU A 330 0.38 -2.85 -25.89
N LEU A 331 1.39 -2.27 -25.23
CA LEU A 331 2.78 -2.38 -25.69
C LEU A 331 3.37 -3.77 -25.47
N SER A 332 3.02 -4.45 -24.37
CA SER A 332 3.48 -5.82 -24.13
C SER A 332 2.97 -6.76 -25.22
N GLY A 333 1.71 -6.61 -25.63
CA GLY A 333 1.13 -7.39 -26.74
C GLY A 333 1.79 -7.11 -28.09
N ARG A 334 2.16 -5.85 -28.36
CA ARG A 334 2.81 -5.44 -29.63
C ARG A 334 4.28 -5.83 -29.71
N LEU A 335 5.00 -5.74 -28.59
CA LEU A 335 6.43 -6.04 -28.52
C LEU A 335 6.71 -7.54 -28.32
N GLY A 336 5.70 -8.31 -27.89
CA GLY A 336 5.86 -9.73 -27.55
C GLY A 336 6.69 -9.95 -26.28
N VAL A 337 6.89 -8.90 -25.49
CA VAL A 337 7.67 -8.90 -24.24
C VAL A 337 6.78 -8.40 -23.13
N ARG A 338 6.77 -9.08 -21.99
CA ARG A 338 6.05 -8.62 -20.81
C ARG A 338 6.74 -7.39 -20.22
N LEU A 339 5.97 -6.35 -19.95
CA LEU A 339 6.46 -5.12 -19.32
C LEU A 339 5.80 -4.96 -17.96
N GLU A 340 6.60 -4.66 -16.93
CA GLU A 340 6.09 -4.44 -15.58
C GLU A 340 6.42 -3.03 -15.08
N SER A 341 5.43 -2.40 -14.43
CA SER A 341 5.58 -1.07 -13.86
C SER A 341 6.36 -1.12 -12.54
N VAL A 342 7.48 -0.42 -12.51
CA VAL A 342 8.30 -0.23 -11.30
C VAL A 342 7.96 1.07 -10.57
N SER A 343 7.27 1.98 -11.24
CA SER A 343 6.87 3.27 -10.68
C SER A 343 5.56 3.74 -11.29
N ARG A 344 4.71 4.34 -10.47
CA ARG A 344 3.42 4.87 -10.91
C ARG A 344 3.52 6.36 -11.13
N LEU A 345 3.06 6.81 -12.29
CA LEU A 345 2.64 8.19 -12.52
C LEU A 345 1.13 8.27 -12.28
N ASP A 346 0.67 9.24 -11.50
CA ASP A 346 -0.76 9.47 -11.27
C ASP A 346 -1.51 9.52 -12.60
N PHE A 347 -2.75 9.02 -12.64
CA PHE A 347 -3.57 8.95 -13.87
C PHE A 347 -3.52 10.22 -14.75
N PRO A 348 -3.68 11.46 -14.22
CA PRO A 348 -3.62 12.68 -15.03
C PRO A 348 -2.20 13.15 -15.40
N THR A 349 -1.16 12.59 -14.77
CA THR A 349 0.23 13.01 -14.96
C THR A 349 0.81 12.39 -16.23
N SER A 350 1.39 13.23 -17.09
CA SER A 350 2.10 12.85 -18.31
C SER A 350 3.61 12.74 -18.11
N GLY A 351 4.33 12.12 -19.05
CA GLY A 351 5.80 12.15 -19.10
C GLY A 351 6.44 10.76 -19.08
N VAL A 352 7.67 10.69 -18.59
CA VAL A 352 8.48 9.46 -18.62
C VAL A 352 7.96 8.40 -17.64
N LEU A 353 7.61 7.23 -18.17
CA LEU A 353 7.24 6.02 -17.43
C LEU A 353 8.31 4.94 -17.59
N PRO A 354 9.16 4.69 -16.57
CA PRO A 354 10.13 3.60 -16.58
C PRO A 354 9.43 2.26 -16.40
N VAL A 355 9.85 1.26 -17.17
CA VAL A 355 9.29 -0.10 -17.13
C VAL A 355 10.42 -1.12 -17.11
N ALA A 356 10.24 -2.17 -16.33
CA ALA A 356 11.13 -3.32 -16.34
C ALA A 356 10.72 -4.27 -17.47
N LEU A 357 11.72 -4.85 -18.15
CA LEU A 357 11.50 -5.91 -19.12
C LEU A 357 11.40 -7.26 -18.39
N GLY A 358 10.35 -8.03 -18.65
CA GLY A 358 10.08 -9.30 -17.98
C GLY A 358 8.94 -9.22 -16.97
N ASP A 359 8.74 -10.31 -16.22
CA ASP A 359 7.72 -10.37 -15.17
C ASP A 359 8.26 -9.87 -13.80
N MET A 360 7.41 -9.91 -12.77
CA MET A 360 7.76 -9.51 -11.40
C MET A 360 8.87 -10.38 -10.76
N ALA A 361 9.15 -11.57 -11.30
CA ALA A 361 10.19 -12.47 -10.80
C ALA A 361 11.55 -12.23 -11.48
N SER A 362 11.56 -11.56 -12.64
CA SER A 362 12.75 -11.22 -13.42
C SER A 362 13.78 -10.43 -12.61
N VAL A 363 15.06 -10.60 -12.97
CA VAL A 363 16.15 -9.85 -12.34
C VAL A 363 16.04 -8.35 -12.66
N ALA A 364 15.59 -8.01 -13.86
CA ALA A 364 15.33 -6.64 -14.28
C ALA A 364 14.32 -5.93 -13.37
N PHE A 365 13.16 -6.56 -13.11
CA PHE A 365 12.16 -5.99 -12.22
C PHE A 365 12.70 -5.80 -10.80
N LYS A 366 13.34 -6.83 -10.23
CA LYS A 366 13.94 -6.75 -8.88
C LYS A 366 14.98 -5.65 -8.78
N TRP A 367 15.88 -5.57 -9.77
CA TRP A 367 16.94 -4.57 -9.83
C TRP A 367 16.38 -3.16 -9.84
N ILE A 368 15.44 -2.89 -10.74
CA ILE A 368 14.87 -1.56 -10.87
C ILE A 368 14.03 -1.23 -9.63
N GLN A 369 13.16 -2.15 -9.17
CA GLN A 369 12.38 -1.97 -7.94
C GLN A 369 13.25 -1.62 -6.73
N ALA A 370 14.42 -2.27 -6.59
CA ALA A 370 15.34 -1.99 -5.49
C ALA A 370 15.89 -0.56 -5.54
N GLN A 371 16.22 -0.03 -6.72
CA GLN A 371 16.69 1.34 -6.89
C GLN A 371 15.62 2.37 -6.47
N PHE A 372 14.36 2.15 -6.87
CA PHE A 372 13.23 3.01 -6.47
C PHE A 372 13.02 2.99 -4.96
N ALA A 373 12.99 1.79 -4.36
CA ALA A 373 12.78 1.63 -2.93
C ALA A 373 13.96 2.20 -2.12
N ALA A 374 15.19 2.11 -2.63
CA ALA A 374 16.40 2.67 -2.01
C ALA A 374 16.52 4.21 -2.16
N ARG A 375 15.61 4.84 -2.93
CA ARG A 375 15.62 6.28 -3.26
C ARG A 375 16.91 6.71 -3.96
N LEU A 376 17.39 5.89 -4.88
CA LEU A 376 18.57 6.16 -5.72
C LEU A 376 18.21 6.64 -7.12
N VAL A 377 16.93 6.55 -7.50
CA VAL A 377 16.41 7.04 -8.78
C VAL A 377 16.12 8.54 -8.68
N GLU A 378 16.66 9.33 -9.61
CA GLU A 378 16.33 10.74 -9.71
C GLU A 378 15.18 10.96 -10.68
N LYS A 379 14.28 11.89 -10.33
CA LYS A 379 13.14 12.28 -11.15
C LYS A 379 12.98 13.79 -11.11
N ASP A 380 12.94 14.39 -12.29
CA ASP A 380 12.62 15.80 -12.44
C ASP A 380 11.24 15.93 -13.07
N TYR A 381 10.40 16.72 -12.40
CA TYR A 381 9.07 17.07 -12.84
C TYR A 381 9.03 18.53 -13.23
N LEU A 382 8.21 18.86 -14.23
CA LEU A 382 7.77 20.22 -14.48
C LEU A 382 6.35 20.37 -13.95
N CYS A 383 6.11 21.42 -13.17
CA CYS A 383 4.76 21.83 -12.80
C CYS A 383 4.58 23.34 -12.97
N LEU A 384 3.36 23.75 -13.30
CA LEU A 384 2.94 25.15 -13.32
C LEU A 384 2.07 25.33 -12.10
N VAL A 385 2.44 26.26 -11.22
CA VAL A 385 1.69 26.55 -10.00
C VAL A 385 1.18 27.98 -10.00
N GLU A 386 0.04 28.20 -9.36
CA GLU A 386 -0.58 29.51 -9.17
C GLU A 386 -0.59 29.89 -7.69
N GLY A 387 -0.28 31.15 -7.39
CA GLY A 387 -0.32 31.69 -6.02
C GLY A 387 0.73 32.78 -5.81
N PRO A 388 1.00 33.17 -4.56
CA PRO A 388 1.99 34.20 -4.30
C PRO A 388 3.39 33.71 -4.65
N ALA A 389 4.25 34.63 -5.11
CA ALA A 389 5.59 34.30 -5.59
C ALA A 389 6.40 33.45 -4.58
N LEU A 390 7.12 32.46 -5.08
CA LEU A 390 8.05 31.61 -4.30
C LEU A 390 9.48 32.19 -4.28
N GLY A 391 9.72 33.27 -5.01
CA GLY A 391 11.02 33.92 -5.15
C GLY A 391 11.27 34.38 -6.59
N PRO A 392 12.44 34.99 -6.87
CA PRO A 392 12.86 35.33 -8.23
C PRO A 392 13.10 34.07 -9.09
N VAL A 393 13.26 34.26 -10.41
CA VAL A 393 13.71 33.19 -11.30
C VAL A 393 15.06 32.66 -10.83
N GLY A 394 15.17 31.34 -10.73
CA GLY A 394 16.33 30.65 -10.17
C GLY A 394 16.24 30.37 -8.66
N ALA A 395 15.25 30.92 -7.95
CA ALA A 395 15.06 30.62 -6.53
C ALA A 395 14.78 29.12 -6.31
N GLU A 396 15.39 28.56 -5.27
CA GLU A 396 15.24 27.17 -4.86
C GLU A 396 14.54 27.10 -3.51
N GLY A 397 13.77 26.05 -3.28
CA GLY A 397 13.07 25.84 -2.03
C GLY A 397 12.76 24.37 -1.77
N CYS A 398 12.31 24.08 -0.55
CA CYS A 398 12.00 22.73 -0.11
C CYS A 398 10.73 22.73 0.74
N ILE A 399 9.87 21.74 0.52
CA ILE A 399 8.65 21.49 1.28
C ILE A 399 8.81 20.15 2.01
N GLU A 400 8.88 20.22 3.34
CA GLU A 400 9.00 19.05 4.23
C GLU A 400 7.71 18.91 5.05
N LEU A 401 6.68 18.35 4.44
CA LEU A 401 5.38 18.15 5.07
C LEU A 401 4.98 16.68 5.01
N PRO A 402 4.80 15.98 6.14
CA PRO A 402 4.41 14.57 6.13
C PRO A 402 3.01 14.36 5.56
N LEU A 403 2.81 13.23 4.86
CA LEU A 403 1.60 12.92 4.12
C LEU A 403 0.93 11.62 4.59
N ARG A 404 -0.40 11.60 4.59
CA ARG A 404 -1.21 10.40 4.86
C ARG A 404 -2.26 10.22 3.76
N ASP A 405 -2.55 8.97 3.40
CA ASP A 405 -3.67 8.65 2.51
C ASP A 405 -4.99 8.69 3.32
N VAL A 406 -6.01 9.35 2.76
CA VAL A 406 -7.32 9.50 3.40
C VAL A 406 -8.20 8.31 3.08
N ALA A 407 -8.48 7.46 4.08
CA ALA A 407 -9.38 6.32 3.95
C ALA A 407 -10.79 6.75 3.52
N GLY A 408 -11.41 6.00 2.60
CA GLY A 408 -12.80 6.25 2.14
C GLY A 408 -12.98 7.38 1.11
N SER A 409 -11.95 8.19 0.84
CA SER A 409 -11.93 9.10 -0.32
C SER A 409 -11.38 8.37 -1.56
N MET A 410 -11.68 8.80 -2.79
CA MET A 410 -11.10 8.27 -4.04
C MET A 410 -9.56 8.46 -4.12
N GLY A 411 -8.81 7.86 -3.21
CA GLY A 411 -7.34 7.89 -3.17
C GLY A 411 -6.72 9.27 -2.90
N ARG A 412 -7.38 10.16 -2.14
CA ARG A 412 -6.81 11.46 -1.76
C ARG A 412 -5.73 11.31 -0.69
N SER A 413 -4.79 12.24 -0.64
CA SER A 413 -3.75 12.35 0.39
C SER A 413 -3.80 13.74 1.01
N GLU A 414 -3.39 13.86 2.26
CA GLU A 414 -3.44 15.11 3.04
C GLU A 414 -2.15 15.30 3.86
N VAL A 415 -1.87 16.55 4.24
CA VAL A 415 -0.78 16.87 5.17
C VAL A 415 -1.25 16.64 6.60
N VAL A 416 -0.50 15.84 7.36
CA VAL A 416 -0.78 15.55 8.78
C VAL A 416 0.52 15.53 9.54
N ALA A 417 0.56 16.09 10.76
CA ALA A 417 1.76 16.12 11.60
C ALA A 417 2.35 14.72 11.84
N HIS A 418 1.51 13.71 12.04
CA HIS A 418 1.91 12.30 12.22
C HIS A 418 1.80 11.48 10.93
N GLY A 419 1.90 12.14 9.76
CA GLY A 419 1.93 11.48 8.46
C GLY A 419 3.27 10.83 8.16
N ARG A 420 3.35 10.13 7.02
CA ARG A 420 4.61 9.56 6.56
C ARG A 420 5.53 10.67 6.01
N PRO A 421 6.82 10.73 6.35
CA PRO A 421 7.71 11.79 5.89
C PRO A 421 7.71 11.92 4.38
N ALA A 422 7.61 13.17 3.90
CA ALA A 422 7.64 13.50 2.49
C ALA A 422 8.39 14.80 2.25
N ARG A 423 9.25 14.82 1.22
CA ARG A 423 10.10 15.96 0.90
C ARG A 423 10.10 16.23 -0.61
N THR A 424 9.82 17.48 -0.96
CA THR A 424 9.76 17.97 -2.34
C THR A 424 10.65 19.20 -2.46
N GLU A 425 11.62 19.13 -3.36
CA GLU A 425 12.49 20.27 -3.70
C GLU A 425 12.01 20.90 -5.00
N PHE A 426 12.14 22.21 -5.12
CA PHE A 426 11.73 22.93 -6.31
C PHE A 426 12.69 24.06 -6.66
N ARG A 427 12.72 24.40 -7.94
CA ARG A 427 13.40 25.57 -8.49
C ARG A 427 12.46 26.34 -9.40
N VAL A 428 12.37 27.65 -9.20
CA VAL A 428 11.60 28.55 -10.07
C VAL A 428 12.34 28.71 -11.39
N LEU A 429 11.75 28.24 -12.48
CA LEU A 429 12.30 28.39 -13.83
C LEU A 429 11.85 29.69 -14.47
N GLU A 430 10.55 29.97 -14.42
CA GLU A 430 9.95 31.17 -15.01
C GLU A 430 8.77 31.66 -14.17
N ARG A 431 8.46 32.95 -14.30
CA ARG A 431 7.34 33.62 -13.63
C ARG A 431 6.50 34.36 -14.67
N PHE A 432 5.19 34.28 -14.52
CA PHE A 432 4.23 34.93 -15.40
C PHE A 432 3.17 35.68 -14.59
N ALA A 433 2.68 36.78 -15.14
CA ALA A 433 1.62 37.54 -14.51
C ALA A 433 0.31 36.75 -14.51
N GLY A 434 -0.41 36.76 -13.39
CA GLY A 434 -1.77 36.20 -13.33
C GLY A 434 -2.75 37.00 -14.20
N LEU A 435 -3.66 36.32 -14.91
CA LEU A 435 -4.59 36.95 -15.84
C LEU A 435 -5.79 37.64 -15.16
N GLN A 436 -5.91 37.56 -13.83
CA GLN A 436 -7.07 38.04 -13.07
C GLN A 436 -6.76 39.17 -12.05
N GLY A 437 -5.55 39.73 -12.06
CA GLY A 437 -5.24 40.97 -11.31
C GLY A 437 -5.29 40.88 -9.77
N GLN A 438 -5.24 39.68 -9.18
CA GLN A 438 -5.29 39.47 -7.72
C GLN A 438 -3.92 39.42 -7.01
N GLY A 439 -2.82 39.75 -7.69
CA GLY A 439 -1.47 39.69 -7.13
C GLY A 439 -0.86 38.29 -7.03
N ASP A 440 -1.63 37.25 -7.36
CA ASP A 440 -1.12 35.89 -7.59
C ASP A 440 -0.40 35.80 -8.94
N GLU A 441 0.67 35.01 -8.97
CA GLU A 441 1.51 34.76 -10.15
C GLU A 441 1.40 33.31 -10.58
N LEU A 442 1.75 33.06 -11.85
CA LEU A 442 1.98 31.72 -12.36
C LEU A 442 3.49 31.47 -12.36
N MET A 443 3.91 30.32 -11.85
CA MET A 443 5.32 29.95 -11.74
C MET A 443 5.55 28.60 -12.38
N LEU A 444 6.43 28.55 -13.37
CA LEU A 444 6.94 27.29 -13.91
C LEU A 444 8.06 26.81 -13.01
N LEU A 445 7.89 25.60 -12.45
CA LEU A 445 8.83 25.01 -11.51
C LEU A 445 9.40 23.72 -12.06
N ARG A 446 10.70 23.51 -11.84
CA ARG A 446 11.28 22.16 -11.83
C ARG A 446 11.21 21.63 -10.42
N VAL A 447 10.70 20.41 -10.26
CA VAL A 447 10.40 19.79 -8.98
C VAL A 447 11.08 18.44 -8.90
N ARG A 448 11.81 18.19 -7.82
CA ARG A 448 12.48 16.92 -7.53
C ARG A 448 11.88 16.27 -6.29
N LEU A 449 11.58 14.99 -6.41
CA LEU A 449 10.99 14.21 -5.33
C LEU A 449 12.05 13.37 -4.62
N LEU A 450 12.28 13.64 -3.33
CA LEU A 450 13.14 12.78 -2.49
C LEU A 450 12.36 11.62 -1.85
N THR A 451 11.04 11.69 -1.89
CA THR A 451 10.10 10.64 -1.48
C THR A 451 9.03 10.46 -2.55
N GLY A 452 8.49 9.25 -2.69
CA GLY A 452 7.44 8.95 -3.68
C GLY A 452 6.08 8.67 -3.05
N ARG A 453 5.42 9.66 -2.45
CA ARG A 453 4.05 9.50 -1.94
C ARG A 453 3.00 9.80 -3.03
N ARG A 454 1.81 9.25 -2.88
CA ARG A 454 0.68 9.52 -3.79
C ARG A 454 0.35 11.01 -3.76
N HIS A 455 0.13 11.62 -4.92
CA HIS A 455 -0.20 13.04 -5.06
C HIS A 455 0.79 14.02 -4.39
N GLN A 456 2.02 13.61 -4.07
CA GLN A 456 2.91 14.37 -3.19
C GLN A 456 3.10 15.83 -3.64
N ILE A 457 3.47 16.04 -4.91
CA ILE A 457 3.69 17.38 -5.49
C ILE A 457 2.42 18.22 -5.30
N ARG A 458 1.28 17.70 -5.74
CA ARG A 458 -0.03 18.38 -5.73
C ARG A 458 -0.43 18.80 -4.31
N VAL A 459 -0.28 17.90 -3.34
CA VAL A 459 -0.66 18.15 -1.94
C VAL A 459 0.29 19.13 -1.27
N HIS A 460 1.60 19.00 -1.47
CA HIS A 460 2.60 19.91 -0.90
C HIS A 460 2.40 21.35 -1.36
N PHE A 461 2.25 21.52 -2.67
CA PHE A 461 2.06 22.83 -3.29
C PHE A 461 0.73 23.48 -2.86
N ALA A 462 -0.36 22.70 -2.81
CA ALA A 462 -1.62 23.18 -2.24
C ALA A 462 -1.49 23.59 -0.75
N ALA A 463 -0.74 22.84 0.06
CA ALA A 463 -0.56 23.11 1.49
C ALA A 463 0.19 24.44 1.76
N ILE A 464 1.10 24.85 0.88
CA ILE A 464 1.77 26.15 0.96
C ILE A 464 1.03 27.26 0.19
N GLY A 465 -0.18 26.97 -0.30
CA GLY A 465 -1.04 27.91 -1.01
C GLY A 465 -0.67 28.16 -2.47
N ARG A 466 0.23 27.37 -3.08
CA ARG A 466 0.63 27.49 -4.50
C ARG A 466 0.07 26.31 -5.27
N HIS A 467 -1.12 26.43 -5.83
CA HIS A 467 -1.85 25.26 -6.32
C HIS A 467 -1.33 24.84 -7.69
N VAL A 468 -1.24 23.54 -7.98
CA VAL A 468 -0.88 23.08 -9.33
C VAL A 468 -2.02 23.43 -10.28
N VAL A 469 -1.69 24.06 -11.40
CA VAL A 469 -2.66 24.54 -12.39
C VAL A 469 -3.38 23.36 -13.05
N GLY A 470 -4.70 23.50 -13.22
CA GLY A 470 -5.55 22.44 -13.77
C GLY A 470 -5.82 21.28 -12.78
N ASP A 471 -5.44 21.41 -11.51
CA ASP A 471 -5.70 20.40 -10.50
C ASP A 471 -7.17 20.42 -10.02
N LEU A 472 -7.96 19.43 -10.44
CA LEU A 472 -9.36 19.32 -10.05
C LEU A 472 -9.59 18.78 -8.63
N THR A 473 -8.57 18.24 -7.97
CA THR A 473 -8.66 17.62 -6.62
C THR A 473 -8.18 18.57 -5.53
N TYR A 474 -7.04 19.22 -5.75
CA TYR A 474 -6.39 20.10 -4.78
C TYR A 474 -6.32 21.55 -5.22
N GLY A 475 -6.72 21.90 -6.44
CA GLY A 475 -6.61 23.25 -7.01
C GLY A 475 -7.78 24.20 -6.70
N ARG A 476 -7.61 25.48 -7.06
CA ARG A 476 -8.60 26.55 -6.85
C ARG A 476 -9.55 26.72 -8.03
N ARG A 477 -10.54 25.83 -8.18
CA ARG A 477 -11.45 25.81 -9.35
C ARG A 477 -12.10 27.16 -9.72
N TRP A 478 -12.38 28.03 -8.74
CA TRP A 478 -13.11 29.29 -8.94
C TRP A 478 -12.26 30.56 -8.77
N GLN A 479 -10.98 30.40 -8.40
CA GLN A 479 -10.05 31.50 -8.09
C GLN A 479 -8.73 31.34 -8.87
N SER A 480 -8.77 30.54 -9.95
CA SER A 480 -7.60 30.24 -10.77
C SER A 480 -7.16 31.48 -11.54
N CYS A 481 -5.86 31.78 -11.49
CA CYS A 481 -5.24 32.84 -12.28
C CYS A 481 -5.17 32.49 -13.77
N LEU A 482 -5.27 31.20 -14.11
CA LEU A 482 -5.39 30.72 -15.48
C LEU A 482 -6.83 30.21 -15.72
N PRO A 483 -7.68 30.95 -16.45
CA PRO A 483 -9.10 30.60 -16.60
C PRO A 483 -9.31 29.32 -17.43
N TYR A 484 -8.35 28.93 -18.27
CA TYR A 484 -8.40 27.69 -19.03
C TYR A 484 -7.05 26.96 -19.03
N CYS A 485 -7.05 25.75 -18.50
CA CYS A 485 -5.97 24.77 -18.66
C CYS A 485 -6.63 23.44 -19.04
N PRO A 486 -6.22 22.78 -20.15
CA PRO A 486 -6.92 21.61 -20.66
C PRO A 486 -6.89 20.41 -19.71
N ARG A 487 -5.85 20.32 -18.86
CA ARG A 487 -5.64 19.24 -17.90
C ARG A 487 -4.68 19.66 -16.79
N LEU A 488 -4.39 18.74 -15.87
CA LEU A 488 -3.36 18.93 -14.84
C LEU A 488 -2.01 19.28 -15.49
N TRP A 489 -1.44 20.43 -15.12
CA TRP A 489 -0.12 20.87 -15.54
C TRP A 489 0.94 20.25 -14.62
N LEU A 490 1.18 18.95 -14.83
CA LEU A 490 2.22 18.18 -14.15
C LEU A 490 2.80 17.16 -15.13
N HIS A 491 4.12 17.22 -15.32
CA HIS A 491 4.83 16.42 -16.30
C HIS A 491 6.13 15.85 -15.73
N CYS A 492 6.34 14.54 -15.86
CA CYS A 492 7.61 13.89 -15.52
C CYS A 492 8.58 14.08 -16.71
N GLU A 493 9.42 15.11 -16.64
CA GLU A 493 10.32 15.53 -17.74
C GLU A 493 11.47 14.54 -17.91
N ARG A 494 12.08 14.10 -16.80
CA ARG A 494 13.30 13.31 -16.83
C ARG A 494 13.33 12.27 -15.72
N ILE A 495 13.87 11.11 -16.03
CA ILE A 495 14.24 10.09 -15.05
C ILE A 495 15.68 9.64 -15.27
N GLU A 496 16.35 9.32 -14.17
CA GLU A 496 17.71 8.81 -14.16
C GLU A 496 17.84 7.63 -13.19
N LEU A 497 18.35 6.50 -13.69
CA LEU A 497 18.56 5.25 -12.95
C LEU A 497 19.72 4.46 -13.54
N ARG A 498 20.06 3.28 -12.99
CA ARG A 498 21.03 2.36 -13.60
C ARG A 498 20.33 1.18 -14.26
N ASP A 499 20.72 0.88 -15.50
CA ASP A 499 20.22 -0.30 -16.21
C ASP A 499 20.76 -1.61 -15.59
N LEU A 500 20.35 -2.75 -16.12
CA LEU A 500 20.74 -4.05 -15.58
C LEU A 500 22.27 -4.29 -15.67
N GLN A 501 22.96 -3.68 -16.63
CA GLN A 501 24.42 -3.75 -16.74
C GLN A 501 25.13 -2.81 -15.74
N GLY A 502 24.42 -1.85 -15.16
CA GLY A 502 24.95 -0.85 -14.23
C GLY A 502 25.30 0.47 -14.92
N HIS A 503 25.01 0.61 -16.21
CA HIS A 503 25.20 1.85 -16.94
C HIS A 503 24.12 2.86 -16.56
N GLN A 504 24.49 4.14 -16.58
CA GLN A 504 23.56 5.23 -16.37
C GLN A 504 22.52 5.25 -17.50
N PHE A 505 21.25 5.17 -17.13
CA PHE A 505 20.11 5.22 -18.03
C PHE A 505 19.32 6.50 -17.74
N ILE A 506 19.32 7.41 -18.72
CA ILE A 506 18.59 8.68 -18.67
C ILE A 506 17.53 8.65 -19.75
N ALA A 507 16.31 9.02 -19.38
CA ALA A 507 15.24 9.21 -20.35
C ALA A 507 14.53 10.52 -20.08
N SER A 508 14.16 11.22 -21.15
CA SER A 508 13.41 12.47 -21.10
C SER A 508 12.21 12.42 -22.03
N ALA A 509 11.11 13.02 -21.60
CA ALA A 509 9.91 13.20 -22.39
C ALA A 509 9.77 14.69 -22.76
N PRO A 510 9.47 15.02 -24.03
CA PRO A 510 9.13 16.38 -24.39
C PRO A 510 7.82 16.80 -23.72
N LEU A 511 7.66 18.10 -23.50
CA LEU A 511 6.41 18.64 -23.00
C LEU A 511 5.30 18.40 -24.06
N PRO A 512 4.12 17.92 -23.66
CA PRO A 512 3.03 17.73 -24.62
C PRO A 512 2.55 19.06 -25.21
N GLU A 513 2.22 19.07 -26.50
CA GLU A 513 1.85 20.27 -27.26
C GLU A 513 0.78 21.11 -26.55
N GLU A 514 -0.23 20.47 -25.95
CA GLU A 514 -1.30 21.18 -25.25
C GLU A 514 -0.82 21.96 -24.01
N LEU A 515 0.28 21.54 -23.37
CA LEU A 515 0.87 22.25 -22.23
C LEU A 515 1.86 23.34 -22.70
N GLU A 516 2.54 23.13 -23.84
CA GLU A 516 3.36 24.16 -24.49
C GLU A 516 2.51 25.34 -24.96
N VAL A 517 1.34 25.06 -25.53
CA VAL A 517 0.37 26.10 -25.92
C VAL A 517 -0.04 26.95 -24.72
N VAL A 518 -0.21 26.36 -23.53
CA VAL A 518 -0.50 27.12 -22.32
C VAL A 518 0.64 28.09 -21.99
N LEU A 519 1.90 27.62 -22.01
CA LEU A 519 3.05 28.50 -21.71
C LEU A 519 3.20 29.63 -22.73
N SER A 520 3.01 29.36 -24.02
CA SER A 520 3.14 30.38 -25.07
C SER A 520 2.08 31.50 -24.99
N GLN A 521 0.99 31.28 -24.28
CA GLN A 521 -0.05 32.29 -24.02
C GLN A 521 0.27 33.18 -22.81
N LEU A 522 1.29 32.84 -22.01
CA LEU A 522 1.66 33.57 -20.81
C LEU A 522 2.73 34.62 -21.09
N GLY A 523 2.54 35.84 -20.59
CA GLY A 523 3.55 36.89 -20.64
C GLY A 523 4.53 36.77 -19.45
N PRO A 524 5.86 36.61 -19.69
CA PRO A 524 6.83 36.50 -18.61
C PRO A 524 6.96 37.82 -17.85
N ILE A 525 7.13 37.75 -16.53
CA ILE A 525 7.48 38.90 -15.70
C ILE A 525 8.98 39.16 -15.88
N ALA A 526 9.35 40.38 -16.30
CA ALA A 526 10.75 40.75 -16.50
C ALA A 526 11.59 40.48 -15.23
N SER A 527 12.74 39.83 -15.38
CA SER A 527 13.66 39.59 -14.27
C SER A 527 14.23 40.90 -13.76
N GLU A 528 14.02 41.23 -12.49
CA GLU A 528 14.74 42.30 -11.79
C GLU A 528 16.22 41.92 -11.63
N ALA A 529 17.00 42.04 -12.70
CA ALA A 529 18.45 41.89 -12.68
C ALA A 529 19.06 42.95 -13.61
N GLY A 530 19.35 44.14 -13.04
CA GLY A 530 20.07 45.21 -13.74
C GLY A 530 19.67 46.62 -13.30
N GLY A 531 19.89 46.97 -12.04
CA GLY A 531 19.60 48.30 -11.49
C GLY A 531 20.74 48.83 -10.64
N ALA A 532 21.93 48.95 -11.21
CA ALA A 532 23.05 49.71 -10.64
C ALA A 532 23.98 50.15 -11.78
N ASP A 533 23.63 51.23 -12.45
CA ASP A 533 24.58 52.26 -12.91
C ASP A 533 23.82 53.38 -13.63
N GLY A 534 23.68 54.49 -12.93
CA GLY A 534 23.04 55.72 -13.39
C GLY A 534 23.36 56.85 -12.42
N VAL A 535 24.65 57.00 -12.08
CA VAL A 535 25.14 58.11 -11.26
C VAL A 535 24.96 59.42 -12.04
N GLU A 536 24.26 60.33 -11.39
CA GLU A 536 24.05 61.73 -11.77
C GLU A 536 25.36 62.43 -12.15
N LYS A 537 25.37 63.06 -13.33
CA LYS A 537 26.12 64.30 -13.58
C LYS A 537 25.21 65.27 -14.32
N SER A 538 24.46 66.07 -13.56
CA SER A 538 23.96 67.36 -14.05
C SER A 538 25.01 68.42 -13.73
N GLU A 539 25.66 68.90 -14.79
CA GLU A 539 26.49 70.10 -14.77
C GLU A 539 25.59 71.32 -14.56
N ASN A 540 25.88 72.11 -13.53
CA ASN A 540 25.31 73.42 -13.32
C ASN A 540 26.10 74.44 -14.15
N SER A 541 25.45 75.01 -15.17
CA SER A 541 25.88 76.25 -15.83
C SER A 541 24.89 77.36 -15.48
N SER A 542 25.28 78.25 -14.56
CA SER A 542 24.89 79.68 -14.48
C SER A 542 25.68 80.34 -13.36
#